data_AF-A0A2V9JN71-F1
#
_entry.id   AF-A0A2V9JN71-F1
#
_cell.length_a   1.000
_cell.length_b   1.000
_cell.length_c   1.000
_cell.angle_alpha   90.00
_cell.angle_beta   90.00
_cell.angle_gamma   90.00
#
_symmetry.space_group_name_H-M   'P 1'
#
loop_
_entity.id
_entity.type
_entity.pdbx_description
1 polymer ?
#
loop_
_entity_poly.entity_id
_entity_poly.type
_entity_poly.pdbx_seq_one_letter_code
_entity_poly.pdbx_strand_id
1 'polypeptide(L)'
;MRAGTDPIIVGLITQAVAIAIVAILSLLLTRSTRRPYLRYWTGAWICLCVALAALLGSLLLARVGLLLQPLYLLGEYLFGFLFIAGCQYYAGGVGLTRKDAWLLLPASGVAIMLPILGGGDFNIFFIPHAAIVAYLLASALQVLHAARKQKPPTPGVRIMSAALFLLVLVFLHYIPIYAYSA
;
A
#
# COMPACT_ATOMS: atom_id res chain seq x y z
N MET A 1 23.13 2.15 24.17
CA MET A 1 22.70 3.02 23.05
C MET A 1 23.89 3.25 22.13
N ARG A 2 24.03 2.48 21.06
CA ARG A 2 24.90 2.82 19.93
C ARG A 2 23.99 3.32 18.83
N ALA A 3 24.06 4.61 18.52
CA ALA A 3 23.41 5.25 17.40
C ALA A 3 24.15 4.90 16.09
N GLY A 4 24.23 3.61 15.77
CA GLY A 4 24.33 3.18 14.38
C GLY A 4 22.90 3.03 13.92
N THR A 5 22.42 3.93 13.07
CA THR A 5 21.07 3.81 12.51
C THR A 5 20.98 2.51 11.76
N ASP A 6 20.23 1.54 12.29
CA ASP A 6 20.01 0.27 11.63
C ASP A 6 19.56 0.55 10.18
N PRO A 7 20.20 -0.05 9.16
CA PRO A 7 19.93 0.28 7.76
C PRO A 7 18.46 0.10 7.39
N ILE A 8 17.76 -0.80 8.08
CA ILE A 8 16.31 -1.03 7.97
C ILE A 8 15.52 0.22 8.39
N ILE A 9 15.87 0.83 9.53
CA ILE A 9 15.18 2.01 10.06
C ILE A 9 15.40 3.21 9.12
N VAL A 10 16.63 3.40 8.63
CA VAL A 10 16.93 4.48 7.66
C VAL A 10 16.10 4.31 6.40
N GLY A 11 16.11 3.10 5.81
CA GLY A 11 15.34 2.79 4.61
C GLY A 11 13.84 3.03 4.81
N LEU A 12 13.29 2.60 5.94
CA LEU A 12 11.88 2.80 6.28
C LEU A 12 11.52 4.28 6.45
N ILE A 13 12.36 5.07 7.12
CA ILE A 13 12.15 6.52 7.26
C ILE A 13 12.18 7.20 5.90
N THR A 14 13.17 6.87 5.05
CA THR A 14 13.26 7.41 3.70
C THR A 14 12.00 7.11 2.89
N GLN A 15 11.51 5.86 2.95
CA GLN A 15 10.29 5.44 2.27
C GLN A 15 9.05 6.18 2.82
N ALA A 16 8.93 6.30 4.14
CA ALA A 16 7.81 7.00 4.79
C ALA A 16 7.77 8.49 4.39
N VAL A 17 8.92 9.17 4.38
CA VAL A 17 9.03 10.58 3.95
C VAL A 17 8.65 10.74 2.48
N ALA A 18 9.16 9.87 1.61
CA ALA A 18 8.83 9.89 0.18
C ALA A 18 7.32 9.73 -0.05
N ILE A 19 6.68 8.78 0.63
CA ILE A 19 5.23 8.55 0.52
C ILE A 19 4.42 9.70 1.13
N ALA A 20 4.87 10.29 2.23
CA ALA A 20 4.22 11.47 2.80
C ALA A 20 4.20 12.65 1.79
N ILE A 21 5.32 12.90 1.10
CA ILE A 21 5.40 13.91 0.05
C ILE A 21 4.40 13.60 -1.08
N VAL A 22 4.37 12.36 -1.56
CA VAL A 22 3.41 11.93 -2.60
C VAL A 22 1.96 12.10 -2.14
N ALA A 23 1.65 11.76 -0.89
CA ALA A 23 0.32 11.93 -0.32
C ALA A 23 -0.09 13.42 -0.24
N ILE A 24 0.81 14.28 0.22
CA ILE A 24 0.58 15.74 0.30
C ILE A 24 0.35 16.32 -1.10
N LEU A 25 1.23 16.01 -2.06
CA LEU A 25 1.08 16.48 -3.45
C LEU A 25 -0.23 15.98 -4.07
N SER A 26 -0.58 14.72 -3.84
CA SER A 26 -1.85 14.15 -4.31
C SER A 26 -3.06 14.85 -3.69
N LEU A 27 -2.99 15.20 -2.41
CA LEU A 27 -4.03 15.96 -1.71
C LEU A 27 -4.19 17.37 -2.28
N LEU A 28 -3.10 18.07 -2.58
CA LEU A 28 -3.13 19.38 -3.22
C LEU A 28 -3.74 19.30 -4.63
N LEU A 29 -3.35 18.30 -5.43
CA LEU A 29 -3.91 18.05 -6.76
C LEU A 29 -5.41 17.73 -6.69
N THR A 30 -5.82 16.90 -5.73
CA THR A 30 -7.24 16.57 -5.50
C THR A 30 -8.05 17.81 -5.15
N ARG A 31 -7.50 18.72 -4.32
CA ARG A 31 -8.15 19.98 -3.98
C ARG A 31 -8.27 20.93 -5.18
N SER A 32 -7.25 20.96 -6.04
CA SER A 32 -7.20 21.82 -7.22
C SER A 32 -8.11 21.34 -8.36
N THR A 33 -7.96 20.08 -8.81
CA THR A 33 -8.64 19.57 -10.01
C THR A 33 -10.01 18.92 -9.70
N ARG A 34 -10.29 18.60 -8.43
CA ARG A 34 -11.57 18.00 -7.95
C ARG A 34 -12.06 16.76 -8.72
N ARG A 35 -11.15 15.99 -9.33
CA ARG A 35 -11.52 14.75 -10.04
C ARG A 35 -11.76 13.60 -9.05
N PRO A 36 -12.82 12.79 -9.18
CA PRO A 36 -13.14 11.76 -8.20
C PRO A 36 -12.11 10.63 -8.10
N TYR A 37 -11.49 10.21 -9.22
CA TYR A 37 -10.43 9.19 -9.19
C TYR A 37 -9.18 9.63 -8.40
N LEU A 38 -8.88 10.95 -8.36
CA LEU A 38 -7.77 11.49 -7.57
C LEU A 38 -8.03 11.38 -6.07
N ARG A 39 -9.30 11.44 -5.63
CA ARG A 39 -9.67 11.22 -4.22
C ARG A 39 -9.32 9.82 -3.76
N TYR A 40 -9.62 8.80 -4.58
CA TYR A 40 -9.26 7.42 -4.27
C TYR A 40 -7.75 7.23 -4.20
N TRP A 41 -7.00 7.76 -5.18
CA TRP A 41 -5.54 7.68 -5.16
C TRP A 41 -4.91 8.43 -3.98
N THR A 42 -5.45 9.59 -3.63
CA THR A 42 -4.99 10.35 -2.45
C THR A 42 -5.27 9.58 -1.17
N GLY A 43 -6.48 9.02 -1.02
CA GLY A 43 -6.83 8.16 0.10
C GLY A 43 -5.89 6.96 0.21
N ALA A 44 -5.56 6.33 -0.91
CA ALA A 44 -4.60 5.23 -0.95
C ALA A 44 -3.23 5.67 -0.41
N TRP A 45 -2.65 6.76 -0.93
CA TRP A 45 -1.34 7.25 -0.45
C TRP A 45 -1.35 7.64 1.04
N ILE A 46 -2.46 8.17 1.55
CA ILE A 46 -2.63 8.44 2.99
C ILE A 46 -2.64 7.13 3.78
N CYS A 47 -3.38 6.11 3.34
CA CYS A 47 -3.39 4.80 3.98
C CYS A 47 -1.98 4.20 4.04
N LEU A 48 -1.21 4.28 2.94
CA LEU A 48 0.16 3.81 2.91
C LEU A 48 1.08 4.60 3.85
N CYS A 49 0.90 5.93 3.93
CA CYS A 49 1.64 6.76 4.88
C CYS A 49 1.37 6.36 6.34
N VAL A 50 0.09 6.11 6.68
CA VAL A 50 -0.31 5.64 8.02
C VAL A 50 0.24 4.25 8.29
N ALA A 51 0.21 3.35 7.30
CA ALA A 51 0.76 2.00 7.42
C ALA A 51 2.25 2.04 7.77
N LEU A 52 3.05 2.83 7.04
CA LEU A 52 4.49 2.94 7.29
C LEU A 52 4.80 3.61 8.63
N ALA A 53 3.99 4.59 9.06
CA ALA A 53 4.11 5.16 10.39
C ALA A 53 3.82 4.12 11.48
N ALA A 54 2.82 3.26 11.27
CA ALA A 54 2.51 2.16 12.18
C ALA A 54 3.67 1.13 12.23
N LEU A 55 4.23 0.76 11.07
CA LEU A 55 5.38 -0.14 11.01
C LEU A 55 6.59 0.46 11.73
N LEU A 56 6.92 1.72 11.46
CA LEU A 56 8.02 2.41 12.14
C LEU A 56 7.78 2.46 13.65
N GLY A 57 6.57 2.79 14.08
CA GLY A 57 6.18 2.73 15.49
C GLY A 57 6.33 1.35 16.10
N SER A 58 6.00 0.28 15.37
CA SER A 58 6.13 -1.10 15.84
C SER A 58 7.59 -1.50 16.08
N LEU A 59 8.52 -0.99 15.29
CA LEU A 59 9.96 -1.22 15.43
C LEU A 59 10.56 -0.40 16.58
N LEU A 60 10.09 0.84 16.76
CA LEU A 60 10.60 1.72 17.81
C LEU A 60 10.00 1.41 19.20
N LEU A 61 8.80 0.84 19.25
CA LEU A 61 8.03 0.59 20.47
C LEU A 61 7.57 -0.86 20.54
N ALA A 62 8.46 -1.76 20.99
CA ALA A 62 8.19 -3.20 21.11
C ALA A 62 6.88 -3.51 21.89
N ARG A 63 6.49 -2.67 22.85
CA ARG A 63 5.29 -2.85 23.69
C ARG A 63 3.97 -2.74 22.93
N VAL A 64 3.92 -1.97 21.83
CA VAL A 64 2.72 -1.77 21.00
C VAL A 64 2.82 -2.45 19.65
N GLY A 65 3.90 -3.20 19.39
CA GLY A 65 4.12 -3.91 18.13
C GLY A 65 2.95 -4.83 17.75
N LEU A 66 2.36 -5.53 18.71
CA LEU A 66 1.21 -6.43 18.49
C LEU A 66 -0.04 -5.72 17.96
N LEU A 67 -0.20 -4.42 18.26
CA LEU A 67 -1.33 -3.61 17.77
C LEU A 67 -0.98 -2.88 16.47
N LEU A 68 0.28 -2.44 16.35
CA LEU A 68 0.75 -1.67 15.19
C LEU A 68 1.02 -2.53 13.96
N GLN A 69 1.36 -3.81 14.13
CA GLN A 69 1.53 -4.76 13.03
C GLN A 69 0.22 -4.97 12.25
N PRO A 70 -0.93 -5.36 12.85
CA PRO A 70 -2.19 -5.44 12.12
C PRO A 70 -2.60 -4.12 11.46
N LEU A 71 -2.33 -2.99 12.11
CA LEU A 71 -2.61 -1.67 11.54
C LEU A 71 -1.78 -1.38 10.30
N TYR A 72 -0.49 -1.77 10.31
CA TYR A 72 0.37 -1.73 9.13
C TYR A 72 -0.21 -2.57 7.99
N LEU A 73 -0.52 -3.85 8.24
CA LEU A 73 -1.06 -4.76 7.21
C LEU A 73 -2.38 -4.24 6.63
N LEU A 74 -3.30 -3.81 7.50
CA LEU A 74 -4.60 -3.29 7.09
C LEU A 74 -4.45 -2.00 6.27
N GLY A 75 -3.52 -1.14 6.64
CA GLY A 75 -3.21 0.08 5.91
C GLY A 75 -2.72 -0.19 4.49
N GLU A 76 -1.88 -1.21 4.29
CA GLU A 76 -1.44 -1.63 2.95
C GLU A 76 -2.55 -2.30 2.13
N TYR A 77 -3.44 -3.06 2.76
CA TYR A 77 -4.61 -3.62 2.09
C TYR A 77 -5.59 -2.54 1.65
N LEU A 78 -5.87 -1.57 2.52
CA LEU A 78 -6.68 -0.39 2.19
C LEU A 78 -6.03 0.43 1.08
N PHE A 79 -4.70 0.57 1.09
CA PHE A 79 -3.95 1.21 0.01
C PHE A 79 -4.21 0.51 -1.33
N GLY A 80 -3.99 -0.80 -1.43
CA GLY A 80 -4.23 -1.57 -2.66
C GLY A 80 -5.68 -1.48 -3.13
N PHE A 81 -6.64 -1.64 -2.21
CA PHE A 81 -8.07 -1.57 -2.49
C PHE A 81 -8.52 -0.21 -3.03
N LEU A 82 -8.12 0.89 -2.37
CA LEU A 82 -8.41 2.25 -2.83
C LEU A 82 -7.75 2.55 -4.17
N PHE A 83 -6.57 1.98 -4.42
CA PHE A 83 -5.90 2.14 -5.71
C PHE A 83 -6.67 1.50 -6.85
N ILE A 84 -7.10 0.24 -6.67
CA ILE A 84 -7.94 -0.49 -7.63
C ILE A 84 -9.21 0.31 -7.91
N ALA A 85 -9.88 0.80 -6.88
CA ALA A 85 -11.08 1.64 -7.01
C ALA A 85 -10.82 2.92 -7.82
N GLY A 86 -9.70 3.60 -7.57
CA GLY A 86 -9.30 4.77 -8.35
C GLY A 86 -9.07 4.43 -9.82
N CYS A 87 -8.44 3.29 -10.11
CA CYS A 87 -8.23 2.79 -11.47
C CYS A 87 -9.55 2.41 -12.17
N GLN A 88 -10.47 1.74 -11.48
CA GLN A 88 -11.80 1.40 -12.00
C GLN A 88 -12.64 2.64 -12.29
N TYR A 89 -12.63 3.63 -11.38
CA TYR A 89 -13.31 4.90 -11.60
C TYR A 89 -12.73 5.66 -12.81
N TYR A 90 -11.41 5.64 -12.98
CA TYR A 90 -10.77 6.23 -14.16
C TYR A 90 -11.16 5.52 -15.46
N ALA A 91 -11.23 4.18 -15.44
CA ALA A 91 -11.57 3.35 -16.58
C ALA A 91 -13.03 3.57 -17.03
N GLY A 92 -13.98 3.29 -16.15
CA GLY A 92 -15.41 3.20 -16.47
C GLY A 92 -16.32 4.09 -15.63
N GLY A 93 -15.79 4.91 -14.72
CA GLY A 93 -16.61 5.75 -13.82
C GLY A 93 -17.31 4.97 -12.71
N VAL A 94 -17.03 3.67 -12.57
CA VAL A 94 -17.58 2.83 -11.50
C VAL A 94 -16.83 3.14 -10.21
N GLY A 95 -17.55 3.66 -9.21
CA GLY A 95 -17.02 3.90 -7.87
C GLY A 95 -17.19 2.70 -6.95
N LEU A 96 -16.53 2.78 -5.79
CA LEU A 96 -16.69 1.79 -4.73
C LEU A 96 -18.13 1.71 -4.25
N THR A 97 -18.69 0.50 -4.28
CA THR A 97 -19.99 0.23 -3.68
C THR A 97 -19.83 -0.26 -2.25
N ARG A 98 -20.88 -0.13 -1.44
CA ARG A 98 -20.90 -0.63 -0.05
C ARG A 98 -20.70 -2.15 0.03
N LYS A 99 -20.99 -2.88 -1.05
CA LYS A 99 -20.76 -4.33 -1.16
C LYS A 99 -19.28 -4.65 -1.31
N ASP A 100 -18.52 -3.82 -2.02
CA ASP A 100 -17.07 -3.98 -2.18
C ASP A 100 -16.34 -3.77 -0.85
N ALA A 101 -16.88 -2.92 0.03
CA ALA A 101 -16.35 -2.75 1.39
C ALA A 101 -16.45 -4.04 2.23
N TRP A 102 -17.32 -4.99 1.86
CA TRP A 102 -17.37 -6.29 2.53
C TRP A 102 -16.11 -7.12 2.29
N LEU A 103 -15.36 -6.84 1.22
CA LEU A 103 -14.05 -7.43 0.95
C LEU A 103 -12.98 -6.97 1.96
N LEU A 104 -13.19 -5.84 2.64
CA LEU A 104 -12.31 -5.39 3.72
C LEU A 104 -12.45 -6.26 4.97
N LEU A 105 -13.57 -6.97 5.13
CA LEU A 105 -13.84 -7.82 6.30
C LEU A 105 -12.90 -9.04 6.35
N PRO A 106 -12.77 -9.86 5.28
CA PRO A 106 -11.75 -10.90 5.26
C PRO A 106 -10.33 -10.32 5.25
N ALA A 107 -10.08 -9.18 4.61
CA ALA A 107 -8.77 -8.54 4.64
C ALA A 107 -8.36 -8.12 6.07
N SER A 108 -9.31 -7.62 6.87
CA SER A 108 -9.10 -7.30 8.28
C SER A 108 -8.83 -8.55 9.10
N GLY A 109 -9.55 -9.64 8.83
CA GLY A 109 -9.30 -10.94 9.45
C GLY A 109 -7.88 -11.44 9.17
N VAL A 110 -7.44 -11.38 7.91
CA VAL A 110 -6.08 -11.76 7.48
C VAL A 110 -5.03 -10.86 8.14
N ALA A 111 -5.24 -9.54 8.20
CA ALA A 111 -4.32 -8.59 8.83
C ALA A 111 -4.10 -8.85 10.33
N ILE A 112 -5.11 -9.37 11.03
CA ILE A 112 -5.01 -9.73 12.46
C ILE A 112 -4.43 -11.14 12.63
N MET A 113 -4.90 -12.11 11.84
CA MET A 113 -4.48 -13.50 11.99
C MET A 113 -3.00 -13.71 11.64
N LEU A 114 -2.49 -13.04 10.62
CA LEU A 114 -1.12 -13.22 10.12
C LEU A 114 -0.06 -12.97 11.20
N PRO A 115 -0.03 -11.80 11.90
CA PRO A 115 0.94 -11.56 12.97
C PRO A 115 0.81 -12.53 14.15
N ILE A 116 -0.42 -12.96 14.47
CA ILE A 116 -0.69 -13.91 15.56
C ILE A 116 -0.15 -15.30 15.21
N LEU A 117 -0.43 -15.79 14.01
CA LEU A 117 0.02 -17.10 13.53
C LEU A 117 1.54 -17.15 13.33
N GLY A 118 2.15 -16.04 12.93
CA GLY A 118 3.60 -15.89 12.82
C GLY A 118 4.34 -15.75 14.15
N GLY A 119 3.64 -15.81 15.30
CA GLY A 119 4.26 -15.67 16.62
C GLY A 119 4.93 -14.31 16.85
N GLY A 120 4.56 -13.28 16.08
CA GLY A 120 5.22 -11.97 16.06
C GLY A 120 6.49 -11.89 15.23
N ASP A 121 6.94 -13.00 14.60
CA ASP A 121 8.05 -12.97 13.65
C ASP A 121 7.62 -12.32 12.33
N PHE A 122 8.21 -11.15 12.07
CA PHE A 122 7.94 -10.37 10.87
C PHE A 122 8.16 -11.17 9.59
N ASN A 123 9.21 -12.00 9.51
CA ASN A 123 9.59 -12.68 8.27
C ASN A 123 8.54 -13.68 7.83
N ILE A 124 7.95 -14.41 8.78
CA ILE A 124 6.99 -15.49 8.52
C ILE A 124 5.70 -14.94 7.94
N PHE A 125 5.12 -13.90 8.57
CA PHE A 125 3.86 -13.34 8.10
C PHE A 125 4.03 -12.37 6.94
N PHE A 126 5.23 -11.80 6.75
CA PHE A 126 5.48 -10.83 5.69
C PHE A 126 5.48 -11.47 4.29
N ILE A 127 5.91 -12.72 4.15
CA ILE A 127 5.89 -13.44 2.85
C ILE A 127 4.47 -13.51 2.24
N PRO A 128 3.46 -14.09 2.91
CA PRO A 128 2.10 -14.13 2.38
C PRO A 128 1.48 -12.73 2.28
N HIS A 129 1.83 -11.81 3.18
CA HIS A 129 1.39 -10.42 3.11
C HIS A 129 1.89 -9.72 1.84
N ALA A 130 3.18 -9.81 1.53
CA ALA A 130 3.80 -9.23 0.35
C ALA A 130 3.19 -9.80 -0.95
N ALA A 131 2.88 -11.09 -0.99
CA ALA A 131 2.18 -11.71 -2.11
C ALA A 131 0.77 -11.13 -2.33
N ILE A 132 0.00 -10.92 -1.25
CA ILE A 132 -1.33 -10.31 -1.31
C ILE A 132 -1.22 -8.87 -1.85
N VAL A 133 -0.30 -8.06 -1.31
CA VAL A 133 -0.12 -6.66 -1.73
C VAL A 133 0.34 -6.60 -3.19
N ALA A 134 1.28 -7.45 -3.60
CA ALA A 134 1.73 -7.54 -4.99
C ALA A 134 0.55 -7.87 -5.93
N TYR A 135 -0.31 -8.82 -5.55
CA TYR A 135 -1.50 -9.17 -6.33
C TYR A 135 -2.48 -7.99 -6.45
N LEU A 136 -2.77 -7.30 -5.35
CA LEU A 136 -3.64 -6.11 -5.35
C LEU A 136 -3.09 -5.03 -6.30
N LEU A 137 -1.80 -4.73 -6.21
CA LEU A 137 -1.17 -3.72 -7.06
C LEU A 137 -1.10 -4.16 -8.54
N ALA A 138 -0.86 -5.43 -8.81
CA ALA A 138 -0.89 -5.98 -10.16
C ALA A 138 -2.28 -5.86 -10.78
N SER A 139 -3.33 -6.15 -10.00
CA SER A 139 -4.72 -5.98 -10.47
C SER A 139 -5.05 -4.51 -10.76
N ALA A 140 -4.59 -3.56 -9.92
CA ALA A 140 -4.74 -2.13 -10.17
C ALA A 140 -4.03 -1.71 -11.47
N LEU A 141 -2.81 -2.23 -11.69
CA LEU A 141 -2.02 -1.97 -12.90
C LEU A 141 -2.71 -2.53 -14.16
N GLN A 142 -3.29 -3.73 -14.09
CA GLN A 142 -4.04 -4.33 -15.19
C GLN A 142 -5.26 -3.48 -15.57
N VAL A 143 -6.06 -3.06 -14.58
CA VAL A 143 -7.22 -2.18 -14.79
C VAL A 143 -6.79 -0.85 -15.41
N LEU A 144 -5.73 -0.24 -14.88
CA LEU A 144 -5.21 1.01 -15.40
C LEU A 144 -4.67 0.87 -16.83
N HIS A 145 -3.95 -0.22 -17.11
CA HIS A 145 -3.39 -0.49 -18.43
C HIS A 145 -4.51 -0.69 -19.48
N ALA A 146 -5.56 -1.43 -19.13
CA ALA A 146 -6.74 -1.58 -19.98
C ALA A 146 -7.41 -0.22 -20.26
N ALA A 147 -7.57 0.63 -19.24
CA ALA A 147 -8.15 1.96 -19.38
C ALA A 147 -7.32 2.88 -20.31
N ARG A 148 -5.99 2.79 -20.23
CA ARG A 148 -5.06 3.57 -21.07
C ARG A 148 -5.12 3.20 -22.55
N LYS A 149 -5.56 1.99 -22.91
CA LYS A 149 -5.78 1.60 -24.31
C LYS A 149 -7.02 2.29 -24.89
N GLN A 150 -7.99 2.64 -24.06
CA GLN A 150 -9.26 3.23 -24.47
C GLN A 150 -9.25 4.77 -24.47
N LYS A 151 -8.37 5.40 -23.68
CA LYS A 151 -8.28 6.87 -23.53
C LYS A 151 -6.82 7.33 -23.55
N PRO A 152 -6.50 8.47 -24.21
CA PRO A 152 -5.14 9.00 -24.20
C PRO A 152 -4.68 9.29 -22.75
N PRO A 153 -3.56 8.70 -22.30
CA PRO A 153 -3.14 8.80 -20.91
C PRO A 153 -2.61 10.20 -20.60
N THR A 154 -3.15 10.83 -19.56
CA THR A 154 -2.60 12.08 -19.01
C THR A 154 -1.23 11.82 -18.36
N PRO A 155 -0.38 12.85 -18.21
CA PRO A 155 0.93 12.69 -17.56
C PRO A 155 0.84 12.06 -16.16
N GLY A 156 -0.14 12.46 -15.35
CA GLY A 156 -0.36 11.89 -14.01
C GLY A 156 -0.69 10.40 -14.03
N VAL A 157 -1.46 9.93 -15.02
CA VAL A 157 -1.79 8.50 -15.20
C VAL A 157 -0.54 7.69 -15.60
N ARG A 158 0.37 8.28 -16.40
CA ARG A 158 1.63 7.62 -16.77
C ARG A 158 2.54 7.45 -15.56
N ILE A 159 2.70 8.51 -14.76
CA ILE A 159 3.46 8.48 -13.52
C ILE A 159 2.88 7.44 -12.57
N MET A 160 1.55 7.42 -12.42
CA MET A 160 0.88 6.45 -11.54
C MET A 160 1.06 5.00 -11.99
N SER A 161 1.02 4.76 -13.31
CA SER A 161 1.29 3.45 -13.88
C SER A 161 2.72 2.98 -13.65
N ALA A 162 3.71 3.89 -13.76
CA ALA A 162 5.10 3.58 -13.46
C ALA A 162 5.30 3.29 -11.96
N ALA A 163 4.69 4.09 -11.09
CA ALA A 163 4.74 3.87 -9.65
C ALA A 163 4.14 2.51 -9.25
N LEU A 164 2.96 2.14 -9.80
CA LEU A 164 2.35 0.83 -9.58
C LEU A 164 3.25 -0.31 -10.05
N PHE A 165 3.83 -0.19 -11.24
CA PHE A 165 4.73 -1.22 -11.76
C PHE A 165 5.96 -1.41 -10.86
N LEU A 166 6.59 -0.31 -10.43
CA LEU A 166 7.73 -0.36 -9.51
C LEU A 166 7.34 -0.95 -8.16
N LEU A 167 6.18 -0.58 -7.60
CA LEU A 167 5.69 -1.16 -6.35
C LEU A 167 5.44 -2.67 -6.46
N VAL A 168 4.83 -3.14 -7.56
CA VAL A 168 4.66 -4.58 -7.82
C VAL A 168 6.02 -5.28 -7.82
N LEU A 169 7.02 -4.73 -8.53
CA LEU A 169 8.36 -5.30 -8.55
C LEU A 169 9.00 -5.34 -7.17
N VAL A 170 8.87 -4.26 -6.38
CA VAL A 170 9.41 -4.20 -5.02
C VAL A 170 8.79 -5.28 -4.12
N PHE A 171 7.47 -5.41 -4.12
CA PHE A 171 6.80 -6.43 -3.31
C PHE A 171 7.09 -7.86 -3.78
N LEU A 172 7.16 -8.10 -5.10
CA LEU A 172 7.56 -9.40 -5.64
C LEU A 172 9.01 -9.73 -5.30
N HIS A 173 9.90 -8.74 -5.26
CA HIS A 173 11.31 -8.91 -4.90
C HIS A 173 11.48 -9.22 -3.40
N TYR A 174 10.60 -8.70 -2.54
CA TYR A 174 10.64 -9.03 -1.12
C TYR A 174 10.34 -10.50 -0.83
N ILE A 175 9.45 -11.15 -1.59
CA ILE A 175 9.10 -12.56 -1.39
C ILE A 175 10.35 -13.47 -1.35
N PRO A 176 11.21 -13.52 -2.39
CA PRO A 176 12.40 -14.36 -2.36
C PRO A 176 13.41 -13.90 -1.32
N ILE A 177 13.61 -12.59 -1.09
CA ILE A 177 14.54 -12.11 -0.06
C ILE A 177 14.17 -12.67 1.31
N TYR A 178 12.89 -12.52 1.69
CA TYR A 178 12.42 -12.97 2.99
C TYR A 178 12.32 -14.49 3.08
N ALA A 179 12.03 -15.18 1.96
CA ALA A 179 12.04 -16.64 1.91
C ALA A 179 13.44 -17.25 2.03
N TYR A 180 14.49 -16.58 1.55
CA TYR A 180 15.88 -17.02 1.74
C TYR A 180 16.43 -16.69 3.14
N SER A 181 15.84 -15.70 3.83
CA SER A 181 16.27 -15.27 5.17
C SER A 181 15.50 -15.91 6.33
N ALA A 182 14.45 -16.68 6.04
CA ALA A 182 13.61 -17.39 7.02
C ALA A 182 14.04 -18.85 7.16
#